data_AF-A0A495J035-F1
#
_entry.id   AF-A0A495J035-F1
#
_cell.length_a   1.000
_cell.length_b   1.000
_cell.length_c   1.000
_cell.angle_alpha   90.00
_cell.angle_beta   90.00
_cell.angle_gamma   90.00
#
_symmetry.space_group_name_H-M   'P 1'
#
loop_
_entity.id
_entity.type
_entity.pdbx_description
1 polymer ?
#
loop_
_entity_poly.entity_id
_entity_poly.type
_entity_poly.pdbx_seq_one_letter_code
_entity_poly.pdbx_strand_id
1 'polypeptide(L)'
;MKKLMIFLSVLLLINRTYAQKQYYLTPVKLDSSVAVSLPKEFSKNAATGQQSFVANGVYGSFLVIRSVNPPGGKTVKNTNGLDNVFQEYIKKVQTSSGNGTVVNVRDTTMGKLAVCDFILQTDTGSGVQLRHFKLLYTKNTTYTFEYLYDDFRKDEADGEMKAFFSSIKTAPDLDRDDQYIVTAQSSQPIIVKIILFGLIPLAIIIAVIVFLRRRDTMTLT
;
A
#
# COMPACT_ATOMS: atom_id res chain seq x y z
N MET A 1 -8.26 52.65 6.57
CA MET A 1 -8.98 51.36 6.41
C MET A 1 -8.50 50.55 5.19
N LYS A 2 -8.35 51.13 3.99
CA LYS A 2 -7.82 50.43 2.79
C LYS A 2 -6.47 49.71 3.01
N LYS A 3 -5.53 50.33 3.75
CA LYS A 3 -4.20 49.75 4.03
C LYS A 3 -4.23 48.52 4.96
N LEU A 4 -5.21 48.43 5.85
CA LEU A 4 -5.39 47.29 6.77
C LEU A 4 -5.99 46.08 6.04
N MET A 5 -6.94 46.33 5.12
CA MET A 5 -7.57 45.31 4.28
C MET A 5 -6.57 44.63 3.33
N ILE A 6 -5.60 45.38 2.79
CA ILE A 6 -4.54 44.85 1.92
C ILE A 6 -3.58 43.95 2.73
N PHE A 7 -3.24 44.35 3.95
CA PHE A 7 -2.34 43.55 4.81
C PHE A 7 -2.98 42.23 5.24
N LEU A 8 -4.27 42.25 5.58
CA LEU A 8 -5.03 41.04 5.95
C LEU A 8 -5.21 40.10 4.75
N SER A 9 -5.43 40.62 3.54
CA SER A 9 -5.56 39.79 2.33
C SER A 9 -4.24 39.16 1.91
N VAL A 10 -3.11 39.85 2.09
CA VAL A 10 -1.78 39.25 1.88
C VAL A 10 -1.51 38.14 2.91
N LEU A 11 -1.82 38.35 4.20
CA LEU A 11 -1.70 37.34 5.26
C LEU A 11 -2.57 36.09 5.03
N LEU A 12 -3.77 36.26 4.46
CA LEU A 12 -4.66 35.14 4.12
C LEU A 12 -4.18 34.36 2.88
N LEU A 13 -3.43 34.98 1.98
CA LEU A 13 -2.88 34.32 0.79
C LEU A 13 -1.64 33.47 1.11
N ILE A 14 -0.83 33.85 2.11
CA ILE A 14 0.35 33.05 2.54
C ILE A 14 -0.07 31.74 3.23
N ASN A 15 -1.27 31.68 3.83
CA ASN A 15 -1.78 30.46 4.46
C ASN A 15 -2.38 29.46 3.47
N ARG A 16 -2.64 29.85 2.20
CA ARG A 16 -3.14 28.91 1.19
C ARG A 16 -2.06 28.01 0.62
N THR A 17 -0.78 28.37 0.73
CA THR A 17 0.35 27.55 0.29
C THR A 17 0.83 26.54 1.34
N TYR A 18 0.32 26.59 2.57
CA TYR A 18 0.62 25.63 3.65
C TYR A 18 -0.57 24.75 4.05
N ALA A 19 -1.69 24.83 3.32
CA ALA A 19 -2.78 23.85 3.42
C ALA A 19 -2.47 22.52 2.69
N GLN A 20 -1.22 22.34 2.23
CA GLN A 20 -0.68 21.00 2.02
C GLN A 20 -0.49 20.41 3.43
N LYS A 21 -1.50 19.71 3.93
CA LYS A 21 -1.45 18.92 5.17
C LYS A 21 -0.08 18.21 5.18
N GLN A 22 0.86 18.69 5.99
CA GLN A 22 2.24 18.21 5.94
C GLN A 22 2.27 16.88 6.68
N TYR A 23 1.92 15.81 5.98
CA TYR A 23 2.15 14.46 6.45
C TYR A 23 3.66 14.31 6.64
N TYR A 24 4.11 14.08 7.88
CA TYR A 24 5.53 13.95 8.22
C TYR A 24 6.08 12.60 7.71
N LEU A 25 6.07 12.41 6.40
CA LEU A 25 6.56 11.22 5.71
C LEU A 25 8.03 11.42 5.33
N THR A 26 8.85 10.44 5.68
CA THR A 26 10.29 10.41 5.44
C THR A 26 10.60 9.28 4.47
N PRO A 27 11.41 9.51 3.41
CA PRO A 27 11.76 8.45 2.46
C PRO A 27 12.46 7.27 3.13
N VAL A 28 11.98 6.07 2.85
CA VAL A 28 12.54 4.79 3.28
C VAL A 28 12.83 3.94 2.04
N LYS A 29 14.08 3.49 1.90
CA LYS A 29 14.45 2.53 0.85
C LYS A 29 14.00 1.12 1.28
N LEU A 30 13.20 0.46 0.45
CA LEU A 30 12.87 -0.95 0.63
C LEU A 30 14.03 -1.83 0.16
N ASP A 31 14.66 -1.42 -0.94
CA ASP A 31 15.94 -1.93 -1.46
C ASP A 31 16.54 -0.95 -2.49
N SER A 32 17.41 -1.42 -3.39
CA SER A 32 17.97 -0.62 -4.47
C SER A 32 16.95 -0.26 -5.55
N SER A 33 15.85 -1.00 -5.66
CA SER A 33 14.84 -0.91 -6.71
C SER A 33 13.68 -0.01 -6.32
N VAL A 34 13.26 -0.02 -5.05
CA VAL A 34 12.04 0.67 -4.61
C VAL A 34 12.24 1.43 -3.31
N ALA A 35 11.66 2.63 -3.24
CA ALA A 35 11.57 3.45 -2.04
C ALA A 35 10.14 4.01 -1.87
N VAL A 36 9.76 4.34 -0.64
CA VAL A 36 8.47 4.93 -0.28
C VAL A 36 8.63 5.80 0.95
N SER A 37 7.83 6.86 1.10
CA SER A 37 7.87 7.69 2.32
C SER A 37 6.89 7.17 3.37
N LEU A 38 7.36 7.01 4.61
CA LEU A 38 6.58 6.55 5.76
C LEU A 38 6.69 7.55 6.92
N PRO A 39 5.76 7.54 7.89
CA PRO A 39 5.97 8.26 9.15
C PRO A 39 7.33 7.94 9.77
N LYS A 40 7.94 8.92 10.47
CA LYS A 40 9.24 8.73 11.14
C LYS A 40 9.23 7.53 12.09
N GLU A 41 8.13 7.36 12.80
CA GLU A 41 7.86 6.26 13.72
C GLU A 41 7.26 5.09 12.92
N PHE A 42 8.09 4.11 12.55
CA PHE A 42 7.62 2.87 11.93
C PHE A 42 8.33 1.66 12.55
N SER A 43 7.60 0.54 12.61
CA SER A 43 8.14 -0.75 12.98
C SER A 43 8.59 -1.51 11.73
N LYS A 44 9.81 -2.04 11.76
CA LYS A 44 10.34 -2.92 10.71
C LYS A 44 10.43 -4.34 11.24
N ASN A 45 9.81 -5.28 10.52
CA ASN A 45 9.96 -6.71 10.79
C ASN A 45 10.63 -7.38 9.58
N ALA A 46 11.56 -8.29 9.83
CA ALA A 46 12.23 -9.06 8.79
C ALA A 46 12.09 -10.55 9.10
N ALA A 47 11.66 -11.30 8.09
CA ALA A 47 11.62 -12.75 8.08
C ALA A 47 12.37 -13.26 6.84
N THR A 48 12.64 -14.57 6.76
CA THR A 48 13.31 -15.15 5.59
C THR A 48 12.55 -14.83 4.32
N GLY A 49 13.18 -14.07 3.41
CA GLY A 49 12.58 -13.67 2.14
C GLY A 49 11.48 -12.60 2.24
N GLN A 50 11.24 -11.98 3.40
CA GLN A 50 10.21 -10.95 3.55
C GLN A 50 10.65 -9.83 4.50
N GLN A 51 10.29 -8.60 4.17
CA GLN A 51 10.39 -7.45 5.06
C GLN A 51 9.05 -6.73 5.10
N SER A 52 8.61 -6.32 6.28
CA SER A 52 7.43 -5.47 6.45
C SER A 52 7.73 -4.23 7.26
N PHE A 53 7.06 -3.14 6.88
CA PHE A 53 7.13 -1.84 7.52
C PHE A 53 5.71 -1.46 7.90
N VAL A 54 5.49 -1.18 9.18
CA VAL A 54 4.17 -0.81 9.73
C VAL A 54 4.30 0.52 10.43
N ALA A 55 3.42 1.45 10.09
CA ALA A 55 3.39 2.76 10.72
C ALA A 55 1.95 3.22 10.91
N ASN A 56 1.73 4.07 11.90
CA ASN A 56 0.45 4.76 12.06
C ASN A 56 0.61 6.21 11.59
N GLY A 57 -0.32 6.63 10.75
CA GLY A 57 -0.51 8.02 10.36
C GLY A 57 -1.49 8.72 11.27
N VAL A 58 -1.92 9.89 10.82
CA VAL A 58 -2.92 10.68 11.55
C VAL A 58 -4.31 10.07 11.36
N TYR A 59 -4.59 9.54 10.16
CA TYR A 59 -5.94 9.11 9.78
C TYR A 59 -6.04 7.62 9.46
N GLY A 60 -4.92 6.95 9.23
CA GLY A 60 -4.88 5.55 8.89
C GLY A 60 -3.55 4.88 9.24
N SER A 61 -3.42 3.62 8.87
CA SER A 61 -2.20 2.84 9.05
C SER A 61 -1.55 2.54 7.70
N PHE A 62 -0.23 2.61 7.66
CA PHE A 62 0.60 2.23 6.52
C PHE A 62 1.14 0.82 6.75
N LEU A 63 1.05 -0.02 5.73
CA LEU A 63 1.75 -1.29 5.69
C LEU A 63 2.47 -1.41 4.34
N VAL A 64 3.76 -1.69 4.39
CA VAL A 64 4.57 -1.97 3.20
C VAL A 64 5.20 -3.33 3.37
N ILE A 65 5.04 -4.19 2.38
CA ILE A 65 5.62 -5.53 2.37
C ILE A 65 6.50 -5.67 1.14
N ARG A 66 7.72 -6.16 1.35
CA ARG A 66 8.64 -6.61 0.31
C ARG A 66 8.83 -8.10 0.49
N SER A 67 8.46 -8.90 -0.50
CA SER A 67 8.61 -10.36 -0.46
C SER A 67 9.38 -10.87 -1.68
N VAL A 68 10.38 -11.70 -1.44
CA VAL A 68 11.11 -12.41 -2.49
C VAL A 68 10.17 -13.43 -3.10
N ASN A 69 10.11 -13.47 -4.43
CA ASN A 69 9.30 -14.45 -5.14
C ASN A 69 9.95 -15.84 -5.04
N PRO A 70 9.17 -16.92 -4.95
CA PRO A 70 9.71 -18.26 -4.79
C PRO A 70 10.66 -18.64 -5.94
N PRO A 71 11.84 -19.23 -5.64
CA PRO A 71 12.76 -19.71 -6.67
C PRO A 71 12.09 -20.82 -7.48
N GLY A 72 12.16 -20.75 -8.81
CA GLY A 72 11.46 -21.67 -9.71
C GLY A 72 9.96 -21.40 -9.86
N GLY A 73 9.45 -20.27 -9.33
CA GLY A 73 8.15 -19.75 -9.72
C GLY A 73 8.05 -19.66 -11.23
N LYS A 74 6.97 -20.19 -11.81
CA LYS A 74 6.76 -20.19 -13.26
C LYS A 74 6.95 -18.75 -13.77
N THR A 75 7.96 -18.56 -14.61
CA THR A 75 8.31 -17.25 -15.14
C THR A 75 7.10 -16.62 -15.80
N VAL A 76 6.77 -15.40 -15.40
CA VAL A 76 5.80 -14.58 -16.12
C VAL A 76 6.36 -14.33 -17.53
N LYS A 77 5.64 -14.75 -18.57
CA LYS A 77 6.13 -14.75 -19.96
C LYS A 77 5.63 -13.57 -20.81
N ASN A 78 4.64 -12.84 -20.31
CA ASN A 78 3.97 -11.76 -21.02
C ASN A 78 3.06 -11.00 -20.04
N THR A 79 2.41 -9.96 -20.55
CA THR A 79 1.45 -9.13 -19.83
C THR A 79 0.27 -9.95 -19.28
N ASN A 80 -0.31 -10.88 -20.05
CA ASN A 80 -1.39 -11.74 -19.55
C ASN A 80 -0.95 -12.60 -18.34
N GLY A 81 0.31 -13.02 -18.31
CA GLY A 81 0.89 -13.71 -17.17
C GLY A 81 0.98 -12.81 -15.94
N LEU A 82 1.31 -11.53 -16.14
CA LEU A 82 1.37 -10.53 -15.08
C LEU A 82 -0.04 -10.24 -14.51
N ASP A 83 -1.04 -10.15 -15.38
CA ASP A 83 -2.44 -9.97 -14.96
C ASP A 83 -2.90 -11.16 -14.10
N ASN A 84 -2.54 -12.39 -14.48
CA ASN A 84 -2.82 -13.57 -13.66
C ASN A 84 -2.16 -13.50 -12.28
N VAL A 85 -0.95 -12.96 -12.17
CA VAL A 85 -0.28 -12.73 -10.87
C VAL A 85 -1.10 -11.78 -10.01
N PHE A 86 -1.57 -10.67 -10.57
CA PHE A 86 -2.40 -9.69 -9.86
C PHE A 86 -3.74 -10.28 -9.42
N GLN A 87 -4.43 -11.01 -10.30
CA GLN A 87 -5.71 -11.65 -9.98
C GLN A 87 -5.57 -12.72 -8.89
N GLU A 88 -4.51 -13.54 -8.93
CA GLU A 88 -4.23 -14.53 -7.88
C GLU A 88 -3.90 -13.86 -6.54
N TYR A 89 -3.22 -12.72 -6.55
CA TYR A 89 -2.96 -11.94 -5.33
C TYR A 89 -4.27 -11.41 -4.74
N ILE A 90 -5.10 -10.74 -5.56
CA ILE A 90 -6.39 -10.19 -5.16
C ILE A 90 -7.28 -11.29 -4.57
N LYS A 91 -7.39 -12.43 -5.26
CA LYS A 91 -8.16 -13.58 -4.81
C LYS A 91 -7.70 -14.06 -3.43
N LYS A 92 -6.39 -14.18 -3.20
CA LYS A 92 -5.84 -14.57 -1.90
C LYS A 92 -6.14 -13.57 -0.81
N VAL A 93 -6.03 -12.27 -1.08
CA VAL A 93 -6.39 -11.22 -0.12
C VAL A 93 -7.87 -11.34 0.25
N GLN A 94 -8.75 -11.47 -0.74
CA GLN A 94 -10.19 -11.60 -0.52
C GLN A 94 -10.52 -12.86 0.30
N THR A 95 -10.02 -14.03 -0.10
CA THR A 95 -10.26 -15.29 0.62
C THR A 95 -9.71 -15.25 2.04
N SER A 96 -8.54 -14.64 2.24
CA SER A 96 -7.90 -14.51 3.56
C SER A 96 -8.65 -13.58 4.51
N SER A 97 -9.39 -12.62 3.97
CA SER A 97 -10.15 -11.66 4.79
C SER A 97 -11.42 -12.27 5.40
N GLY A 98 -11.91 -13.40 4.89
CA GLY A 98 -13.14 -14.06 5.34
C GLY A 98 -14.43 -13.34 4.91
N ASN A 99 -14.54 -12.05 5.16
CA ASN A 99 -15.73 -11.22 4.91
C ASN A 99 -15.46 -9.93 4.10
N GLY A 100 -14.26 -9.79 3.52
CA GLY A 100 -13.92 -8.63 2.72
C GLY A 100 -14.40 -8.72 1.27
N THR A 101 -14.79 -7.58 0.71
CA THR A 101 -15.15 -7.42 -0.70
C THR A 101 -14.08 -6.61 -1.40
N VAL A 102 -13.58 -7.10 -2.53
CA VAL A 102 -12.64 -6.33 -3.36
C VAL A 102 -13.42 -5.42 -4.31
N VAL A 103 -13.07 -4.14 -4.33
CA VAL A 103 -13.66 -3.12 -5.20
C VAL A 103 -12.57 -2.29 -5.87
N ASN A 104 -12.93 -1.56 -6.93
CA ASN A 104 -12.07 -0.62 -7.64
C ASN A 104 -10.73 -1.21 -8.13
N VAL A 105 -10.75 -2.44 -8.62
CA VAL A 105 -9.58 -3.08 -9.26
C VAL A 105 -9.26 -2.33 -10.55
N ARG A 106 -8.01 -1.89 -10.70
CA ARG A 106 -7.51 -1.21 -11.90
C ARG A 106 -6.01 -1.40 -12.05
N ASP A 107 -5.59 -1.57 -13.30
CA ASP A 107 -4.17 -1.57 -13.63
C ASP A 107 -3.72 -0.14 -13.95
N THR A 108 -2.58 0.24 -13.38
CA THR A 108 -1.96 1.56 -13.57
C THR A 108 -0.47 1.38 -13.85
N THR A 109 0.27 2.48 -13.91
CA THR A 109 1.72 2.44 -14.11
C THR A 109 2.45 3.25 -13.06
N MET A 110 3.66 2.81 -12.74
CA MET A 110 4.63 3.54 -11.93
C MET A 110 5.95 3.59 -12.69
N GLY A 111 6.22 4.74 -13.31
CA GLY A 111 7.26 4.83 -14.33
C GLY A 111 6.92 3.93 -15.51
N LYS A 112 7.82 3.00 -15.85
CA LYS A 112 7.60 2.02 -16.93
C LYS A 112 6.83 0.78 -16.48
N LEU A 113 6.75 0.53 -15.17
CA LEU A 113 6.23 -0.72 -14.60
C LEU A 113 4.71 -0.70 -14.49
N ALA A 114 4.08 -1.83 -14.79
CA ALA A 114 2.67 -2.06 -14.51
C ALA A 114 2.46 -2.35 -13.00
N VAL A 115 1.40 -1.80 -12.43
CA VAL A 115 0.98 -2.04 -11.04
C VAL A 115 -0.53 -2.23 -10.98
N CYS A 116 -1.00 -3.00 -10.01
CA CYS A 116 -2.43 -3.21 -9.80
C CYS A 116 -2.88 -2.51 -8.51
N ASP A 117 -3.90 -1.66 -8.62
CA ASP A 117 -4.53 -0.98 -7.49
C ASP A 117 -5.90 -1.60 -7.23
N PHE A 118 -6.26 -1.80 -5.97
CA PHE A 118 -7.59 -2.25 -5.57
C PHE A 118 -7.88 -1.84 -4.12
N ILE A 119 -9.14 -1.98 -3.70
CA ILE A 119 -9.56 -1.71 -2.33
C ILE A 119 -10.19 -2.97 -1.76
N LEU A 120 -9.77 -3.39 -0.57
CA LEU A 120 -10.51 -4.36 0.24
C LEU A 120 -11.41 -3.58 1.20
N GLN A 121 -12.71 -3.80 1.08
CA GLN A 121 -13.72 -3.28 1.98
C GLN A 121 -14.15 -4.38 2.95
N THR A 122 -14.01 -4.14 4.25
CA THR A 122 -14.37 -5.10 5.29
C THR A 122 -15.35 -4.47 6.28
N ASP A 123 -16.49 -5.12 6.49
CA ASP A 123 -17.39 -4.76 7.59
C ASP A 123 -16.84 -5.35 8.89
N THR A 124 -16.60 -4.49 9.88
CA THR A 124 -16.06 -4.87 11.19
C THR A 124 -17.15 -5.06 12.26
N GLY A 125 -18.42 -4.86 11.91
CA GLY A 125 -19.54 -4.77 12.86
C GLY A 125 -19.60 -3.43 13.60
N SER A 126 -18.50 -2.66 13.61
CA SER A 126 -18.42 -1.29 14.15
C SER A 126 -18.34 -0.21 13.08
N GLY A 127 -18.41 -0.62 11.80
CA GLY A 127 -18.23 0.24 10.64
C GLY A 127 -17.45 -0.45 9.53
N VAL A 128 -17.39 0.23 8.39
CA VAL A 128 -16.65 -0.24 7.22
C VAL A 128 -15.21 0.21 7.29
N GLN A 129 -14.28 -0.72 7.12
CA GLN A 129 -12.86 -0.44 6.96
C GLN A 129 -12.47 -0.55 5.50
N LEU A 130 -11.74 0.45 5.01
CA LEU A 130 -11.17 0.48 3.66
C LEU A 130 -9.67 0.28 3.72
N ARG A 131 -9.19 -0.67 2.92
CA ARG A 131 -7.77 -0.93 2.73
C ARG A 131 -7.42 -0.78 1.26
N HIS A 132 -6.67 0.27 0.95
CA HIS A 132 -6.19 0.52 -0.40
C HIS A 132 -4.90 -0.25 -0.61
N PHE A 133 -4.79 -0.92 -1.74
CA PHE A 133 -3.62 -1.67 -2.17
C PHE A 133 -3.03 -1.03 -3.42
N LYS A 134 -1.70 -1.04 -3.50
CA LYS A 134 -0.94 -0.96 -4.75
C LYS A 134 0.05 -2.11 -4.77
N LEU A 135 -0.01 -2.92 -5.82
CA LEU A 135 0.80 -4.12 -6.00
C LEU A 135 1.78 -3.92 -7.15
N LEU A 136 3.08 -4.05 -6.86
CA LEU A 136 4.14 -4.08 -7.85
C LEU A 136 4.80 -5.45 -7.84
N TYR A 137 4.78 -6.14 -8.97
CA TYR A 137 5.49 -7.40 -9.16
C TYR A 137 6.70 -7.20 -10.06
N THR A 138 7.87 -7.70 -9.65
CA THR A 138 9.05 -7.94 -10.49
C THR A 138 9.36 -9.42 -10.52
N LYS A 139 10.29 -9.88 -11.36
CA LYS A 139 10.73 -11.28 -11.42
C LYS A 139 11.16 -11.82 -10.05
N ASN A 140 11.90 -11.02 -9.30
CA ASN A 140 12.53 -11.45 -8.05
C ASN A 140 11.76 -11.05 -6.79
N THR A 141 10.96 -9.98 -6.85
CA THR A 141 10.37 -9.36 -5.67
C THR A 141 8.96 -8.88 -5.95
N THR A 142 8.06 -9.11 -5.01
CA THR A 142 6.74 -8.48 -4.96
C THR A 142 6.73 -7.41 -3.86
N TYR A 143 6.22 -6.23 -4.19
CA TYR A 143 6.00 -5.13 -3.27
C TYR A 143 4.52 -4.86 -3.12
N THR A 144 4.05 -4.84 -1.89
CA THR A 144 2.66 -4.50 -1.53
C THR A 144 2.66 -3.25 -0.69
N PHE A 145 1.89 -2.26 -1.10
CA PHE A 145 1.65 -1.03 -0.37
C PHE A 145 0.20 -0.98 0.05
N GLU A 146 -0.04 -0.81 1.35
CA GLU A 146 -1.35 -0.81 1.96
C GLU A 146 -1.55 0.48 2.76
N TYR A 147 -2.72 1.09 2.58
CA TYR A 147 -3.19 2.18 3.43
C TYR A 147 -4.59 1.87 3.95
N LEU A 148 -4.73 1.81 5.26
CA LEU A 148 -5.92 1.35 5.97
C LEU A 148 -6.57 2.49 6.74
N TYR A 149 -7.88 2.69 6.60
CA TYR A 149 -8.65 3.62 7.41
C TYR A 149 -10.11 3.18 7.51
N ASP A 150 -10.84 3.73 8.48
CA ASP A 150 -12.28 3.51 8.58
C ASP A 150 -13.03 4.47 7.63
N ASP A 151 -14.03 3.99 6.90
CA ASP A 151 -14.71 4.72 5.82
C ASP A 151 -15.28 6.07 6.26
N PHE A 152 -15.70 6.19 7.53
CA PHE A 152 -16.17 7.46 8.09
C PHE A 152 -15.09 8.56 8.18
N ARG A 153 -13.80 8.22 7.99
CA ARG A 153 -12.65 9.16 7.94
C ARG A 153 -12.12 9.39 6.54
N LYS A 154 -12.87 8.98 5.51
CA LYS A 154 -12.38 8.95 4.12
C LYS A 154 -11.89 10.31 3.64
N ASP A 155 -12.64 11.37 3.92
CA ASP A 155 -12.30 12.71 3.46
C ASP A 155 -11.04 13.26 4.14
N GLU A 156 -10.82 12.90 5.41
CA GLU A 156 -9.62 13.30 6.15
C GLU A 156 -8.39 12.48 5.77
N ALA A 157 -8.59 11.19 5.49
CA ALA A 157 -7.57 10.22 5.16
C ALA A 157 -7.09 10.31 3.70
N ASP A 158 -7.93 10.80 2.78
CA ASP A 158 -7.65 10.84 1.35
C ASP A 158 -6.33 11.56 1.02
N GLY A 159 -6.07 12.71 1.64
CA GLY A 159 -4.82 13.43 1.42
C GLY A 159 -3.59 12.64 1.91
N GLU A 160 -3.69 11.93 3.04
CA GLU A 160 -2.58 11.18 3.65
C GLU A 160 -2.25 9.97 2.80
N MET A 161 -3.30 9.26 2.42
CA MET A 161 -3.27 8.13 1.50
C MET A 161 -2.62 8.53 0.17
N LYS A 162 -3.06 9.63 -0.44
CA LYS A 162 -2.50 10.14 -1.71
C LYS A 162 -1.04 10.53 -1.56
N ALA A 163 -0.67 11.20 -0.47
CA ALA A 163 0.72 11.55 -0.19
C ALA A 163 1.61 10.30 -0.07
N PHE A 164 1.11 9.25 0.59
CA PHE A 164 1.80 7.97 0.69
C PHE A 164 1.97 7.27 -0.66
N PHE A 165 0.89 7.02 -1.40
CA PHE A 165 1.00 6.30 -2.68
C PHE A 165 1.77 7.08 -3.74
N SER A 166 1.72 8.41 -3.74
CA SER A 166 2.51 9.24 -4.66
C SER A 166 4.00 9.33 -4.27
N SER A 167 4.35 8.97 -3.04
CA SER A 167 5.75 8.96 -2.57
C SER A 167 6.54 7.72 -3.03
N ILE A 168 5.87 6.72 -3.60
CA ILE A 168 6.52 5.49 -4.06
C ILE A 168 7.37 5.83 -5.28
N LYS A 169 8.65 5.46 -5.23
CA LYS A 169 9.64 5.70 -6.27
C LYS A 169 10.29 4.38 -6.66
N THR A 170 10.43 4.18 -7.96
CA THR A 170 11.20 3.09 -8.56
C THR A 170 12.54 3.62 -9.05
N ALA A 171 13.55 2.75 -9.05
CA ALA A 171 14.82 3.04 -9.68
C ALA A 171 14.63 3.27 -11.20
N PRO A 172 15.37 4.21 -11.81
CA PRO A 172 15.15 4.62 -13.20
C PRO A 172 15.54 3.55 -14.23
N ASP A 173 16.35 2.58 -13.81
CA ASP A 173 16.81 1.44 -14.59
C ASP A 173 15.82 0.27 -14.61
N LEU A 174 14.79 0.27 -13.75
CA LEU A 174 13.72 -0.71 -13.81
C LEU A 174 12.85 -0.52 -15.06
N ASP A 175 12.71 -1.59 -15.83
CA ASP A 175 11.90 -1.65 -17.04
C ASP A 175 10.81 -2.72 -16.96
N ARG A 176 9.88 -2.73 -17.91
CA ARG A 176 8.81 -3.73 -18.01
C ARG A 176 9.36 -5.15 -18.09
N ASP A 177 10.52 -5.30 -18.70
CA ASP A 177 11.21 -6.59 -18.82
C ASP A 177 11.72 -7.09 -17.46
N ASP A 178 11.71 -6.28 -16.39
CA ASP A 178 11.96 -6.75 -15.03
C ASP A 178 10.73 -7.41 -14.40
N GLN A 179 9.55 -7.33 -15.03
CA GLN A 179 8.31 -7.94 -14.55
C GLN A 179 8.01 -9.29 -15.18
N TYR A 180 8.41 -9.49 -16.44
CA TYR A 180 8.21 -10.72 -17.19
C TYR A 180 9.32 -10.94 -18.23
N ILE A 181 9.50 -12.18 -18.68
CA ILE A 181 10.40 -12.48 -19.81
C ILE A 181 9.57 -12.38 -21.08
N VAL A 182 9.94 -11.52 -22.02
CA VAL A 182 9.33 -11.51 -23.35
C VAL A 182 9.78 -12.77 -24.10
N THR A 183 8.97 -13.83 -24.06
CA THR A 183 9.20 -15.01 -24.92
C THR A 183 8.14 -15.00 -26.02
N ALA A 184 8.58 -14.97 -27.28
CA ALA A 184 7.70 -15.28 -28.40
C ALA A 184 7.22 -16.75 -28.25
N GLN A 185 5.98 -17.02 -28.64
CA GLN A 185 5.24 -18.29 -28.50
C GLN A 185 4.59 -18.62 -27.14
N SER A 186 3.27 -18.43 -27.16
CA SER A 186 2.19 -19.36 -26.74
C SER A 186 2.15 -19.93 -25.32
N SER A 187 0.90 -19.97 -24.83
CA SER A 187 0.29 -21.08 -24.08
C SER A 187 0.19 -20.97 -22.56
N GLN A 188 -1.08 -20.85 -22.15
CA GLN A 188 -1.74 -21.21 -20.89
C GLN A 188 -1.54 -20.31 -19.66
N PRO A 189 -2.63 -19.96 -18.94
CA PRO A 189 -2.59 -19.16 -17.73
C PRO A 189 -1.78 -19.88 -16.65
N ILE A 190 -0.79 -19.18 -16.13
CA ILE A 190 0.14 -19.71 -15.15
C ILE A 190 -0.34 -19.30 -13.76
N ILE A 191 -0.76 -20.30 -12.97
CA ILE A 191 -1.05 -20.12 -11.54
C ILE A 191 0.30 -19.90 -10.83
N VAL A 192 0.62 -18.65 -10.53
CA VAL A 192 1.74 -18.33 -9.64
C VAL A 192 1.29 -18.65 -8.22
N LYS A 193 1.89 -19.69 -7.63
CA LYS A 193 1.82 -19.91 -6.18
C LYS A 193 2.63 -18.80 -5.49
N ILE A 194 2.06 -17.60 -5.42
CA ILE A 194 2.53 -16.58 -4.50
C ILE A 194 2.27 -17.17 -3.12
N ILE A 195 3.31 -17.68 -2.47
CA ILE A 195 3.23 -18.02 -1.05
C ILE A 195 3.18 -16.67 -0.35
N LEU A 196 1.97 -16.14 -0.17
CA LEU A 196 1.75 -14.98 0.68
C LEU A 196 1.99 -15.46 2.12
N PHE A 197 3.23 -15.36 2.59
CA PHE A 197 3.52 -15.30 4.03
C PHE A 197 2.96 -14.00 4.66
N GLY A 198 2.30 -13.14 3.86
CA GLY A 198 1.56 -11.93 4.24
C GLY A 198 0.30 -12.15 5.09
N LEU A 199 0.00 -13.38 5.53
CA LEU A 199 -1.05 -13.64 6.52
C LEU A 199 -0.62 -13.33 7.97
N ILE A 200 0.68 -13.33 8.27
CA ILE A 200 1.19 -13.08 9.62
C ILE A 200 1.08 -11.60 10.03
N PRO A 201 1.35 -10.60 9.16
CA PRO A 201 1.16 -9.19 9.52
C PRO A 201 -0.31 -8.83 9.75
N LEU A 202 -1.27 -9.48 9.09
CA LEU A 202 -2.69 -9.18 9.25
C LEU A 202 -3.19 -9.58 10.66
N ALA A 203 -2.83 -10.78 11.11
CA ALA A 203 -3.13 -11.22 12.48
C ALA A 203 -2.40 -10.38 13.52
N ILE A 204 -1.15 -9.97 13.28
CA ILE A 204 -0.39 -9.09 14.19
C ILE A 204 -0.98 -7.67 14.23
N ILE A 205 -1.38 -7.10 13.09
CA ILE A 205 -1.99 -5.76 13.04
C ILE A 205 -3.38 -5.78 13.68
N ILE A 206 -4.21 -6.80 13.42
CA ILE A 206 -5.50 -6.98 14.10
C ILE A 206 -5.27 -7.20 15.60
N ALA A 207 -4.31 -8.04 16.00
CA ALA A 207 -4.00 -8.28 17.41
C ALA A 207 -3.47 -7.01 18.11
N VAL A 208 -2.62 -6.21 17.46
CA VAL A 208 -2.12 -4.93 17.99
C VAL A 208 -3.26 -3.91 18.11
N ILE A 209 -4.12 -3.78 17.10
CA ILE A 209 -5.29 -2.89 17.15
C ILE A 209 -6.27 -3.32 18.26
N VAL A 210 -6.55 -4.62 18.39
CA VAL A 210 -7.43 -5.16 19.44
C VAL A 210 -6.81 -5.01 20.83
N PHE A 211 -5.51 -5.27 20.98
CA PHE A 211 -4.80 -5.18 22.25
C PHE A 211 -4.65 -3.73 22.72
N LEU A 212 -4.43 -2.77 21.81
CA LEU A 212 -4.38 -1.35 22.13
C LEU A 212 -5.77 -0.80 22.47
N ARG A 213 -6.83 -1.17 21.75
CA ARG A 213 -8.22 -0.77 22.10
C ARG A 213 -8.68 -1.28 23.47
N ARG A 214 -8.21 -2.47 23.89
CA ARG A 214 -8.51 -3.01 25.23
C ARG A 214 -7.85 -2.24 26.38
N ARG A 215 -6.69 -1.60 26.15
CA ARG A 215 -6.03 -0.80 27.19
C ARG A 215 -6.84 0.44 27.56
N ASP A 216 -7.53 1.06 26.61
CA ASP A 216 -8.37 2.23 26.86
C ASP A 216 -9.68 1.87 27.60
N THR A 217 -10.07 0.60 27.59
CA THR A 217 -11.24 0.11 28.34
C THR A 217 -10.89 -0.30 29.78
N MET A 218 -9.62 -0.64 30.06
CA MET A 218 -9.17 -1.09 31.39
C MET A 218 -8.76 0.06 32.34
N THR A 219 -8.76 1.31 31.87
CA THR A 219 -8.51 2.51 32.70
C THR A 219 -9.80 3.18 33.19
N LEU A 220 -10.97 2.56 32.97
CA LEU A 220 -12.29 3.05 33.40
C LEU A 220 -13.02 2.11 34.36
N THR A 221 -12.29 1.44 35.25
CA THR A 221 -12.85 0.72 36.41
C THR A 221 -12.05 1.02 37.66
#